data_AF-A0A3M1DLV7-F1
#
_entry.id   AF-A0A3M1DLV7-F1
#
_cell.length_a   1.000
_cell.length_b   1.000
_cell.length_c   1.000
_cell.angle_alpha   90.00
_cell.angle_beta   90.00
_cell.angle_gamma   90.00
#
_symmetry.space_group_name_H-M   'P 1'
#
loop_
_entity.id
_entity.type
_entity.pdbx_description
1 polymer ?
#
loop_
_entity_poly.entity_id
_entity_poly.type
_entity_poly.pdbx_seq_one_letter_code
_entity_poly.pdbx_strand_id
1 'polypeptide(L)'
;MAVALATCLVGNALAGPVVPDGRTATTLARHGAVTDVTTTTIRGNTAFNSFHRLNVPGGETVNLHLPGKTANLVNLVRGETSRIDGTLNALRNGAVGGNLFIANPHGIVVGSGGMINAGSLSLSTPSQAFVEDFFTAPGEPSAAATQALLAGEMPLSPSGLISVRGRIHAPGGVRIDAGSVAVSGEVET
;
A
#
# COMPACT_ATOMS: atom_id res chain seq x y z
N MET A 1 37.86 14.29 21.95
CA MET A 1 36.64 14.35 21.11
C MET A 1 36.86 13.48 19.90
N ALA A 2 36.26 12.29 19.85
CA ALA A 2 36.30 11.42 18.68
C ALA A 2 34.99 11.62 17.90
N VAL A 3 35.10 12.12 16.68
CA VAL A 3 33.99 12.27 15.74
C VAL A 3 33.69 10.89 15.18
N ALA A 4 32.51 10.34 15.49
CA ALA A 4 32.02 9.13 14.85
C ALA A 4 31.54 9.48 13.43
N LEU A 5 32.26 9.01 12.42
CA LEU A 5 31.74 8.97 11.05
C LEU A 5 30.60 7.94 11.02
N ALA A 6 29.36 8.41 10.88
CA ALA A 6 28.25 7.57 10.49
C ALA A 6 28.38 7.25 9.00
N THR A 7 28.87 6.06 8.67
CA THR A 7 28.78 5.49 7.32
C THR A 7 27.31 5.27 6.98
N CYS A 8 26.80 6.05 6.03
CA CYS A 8 25.51 5.81 5.41
C CYS A 8 25.60 4.52 4.58
N LEU A 9 24.92 3.45 5.02
CA LEU A 9 24.69 2.30 4.15
C LEU A 9 23.66 2.72 3.09
N VAL A 10 24.11 2.86 1.84
CA VAL A 10 23.21 2.87 0.69
C VAL A 10 22.60 1.47 0.60
N GLY A 11 21.29 1.38 0.83
CA GLY A 11 20.58 0.12 1.04
C GLY A 11 20.72 -0.84 -0.15
N ASN A 12 21.11 -2.08 0.17
CA ASN A 12 21.02 -3.23 -0.73
C ASN A 12 19.63 -3.29 -1.37
N ALA A 13 19.55 -3.65 -2.65
CA ALA A 13 18.31 -4.08 -3.28
C ALA A 13 17.72 -5.23 -2.43
N LEU A 14 16.66 -4.94 -1.67
CA LEU A 14 16.04 -5.92 -0.79
C LEU A 14 15.25 -6.91 -1.66
N ALA A 15 15.81 -8.10 -1.87
CA ALA A 15 15.04 -9.24 -2.35
C ALA A 15 13.99 -9.61 -1.30
N GLY A 16 12.71 -9.55 -1.65
CA GLY A 16 11.63 -9.85 -0.70
C GLY A 16 10.23 -9.65 -1.29
N PRO A 17 9.19 -9.97 -0.50
CA PRO A 17 7.80 -9.77 -0.89
C PRO A 17 7.36 -8.30 -0.79
N VAL A 18 8.06 -7.45 -0.05
CA VAL A 18 7.82 -6.00 0.02
C VAL A 18 9.09 -5.27 -0.40
N VAL A 19 9.01 -4.48 -1.46
CA VAL A 19 10.17 -3.80 -2.07
C VAL A 19 9.79 -2.35 -2.40
N PRO A 20 10.23 -1.37 -1.60
CA PRO A 20 10.09 0.06 -1.92
C PRO A 20 10.83 0.41 -3.22
N ASP A 21 10.33 1.38 -3.97
CA ASP A 21 10.95 1.81 -5.24
C ASP A 21 11.76 3.11 -5.15
N GLY A 22 11.92 3.67 -3.94
CA GLY A 22 12.69 4.88 -3.69
C GLY A 22 11.97 6.20 -4.00
N ARG A 23 10.73 6.19 -4.50
CA ARG A 23 9.95 7.43 -4.74
C ARG A 23 9.37 8.05 -3.46
N THR A 24 9.40 7.33 -2.35
CA THR A 24 8.96 7.82 -1.04
C THR A 24 9.98 7.40 0.02
N ALA A 25 9.98 8.09 1.15
CA ALA A 25 10.79 7.75 2.31
C ALA A 25 10.17 6.58 3.11
N THR A 26 9.87 5.49 2.40
CA THR A 26 9.36 4.24 2.97
C THR A 26 10.50 3.45 3.58
N THR A 27 10.31 2.95 4.79
CA THR A 27 11.27 2.07 5.48
C THR A 27 10.58 0.79 5.93
N LEU A 28 11.37 -0.29 5.98
CA LEU A 28 10.92 -1.61 6.40
C LEU A 28 11.69 -2.05 7.65
N ALA A 29 10.98 -2.58 8.64
CA ALA A 29 11.56 -3.29 9.77
C ALA A 29 10.98 -4.71 9.80
N ARG A 30 11.84 -5.73 9.67
CA ARG A 30 11.39 -7.13 9.65
C ARG A 30 11.74 -7.83 10.96
N HIS A 31 10.75 -8.47 11.57
CA HIS A 31 10.84 -9.22 12.81
C HIS A 31 10.22 -10.61 12.59
N GLY A 32 11.05 -11.55 12.13
CA GLY A 32 10.58 -12.89 11.74
C GLY A 32 9.63 -12.84 10.55
N ALA A 33 8.39 -13.31 10.75
CA ALA A 33 7.32 -13.32 9.76
C ALA A 33 6.55 -11.99 9.66
N VAL A 34 6.87 -11.01 10.52
CA VAL A 34 6.23 -9.70 10.53
C VAL A 34 7.13 -8.67 9.84
N THR A 35 6.57 -7.88 8.93
CA THR A 35 7.23 -6.71 8.33
C THR A 35 6.44 -5.45 8.65
N ASP A 36 7.03 -4.55 9.42
CA ASP A 36 6.50 -3.22 9.67
C ASP A 36 6.98 -2.25 8.59
N VAL A 37 6.03 -1.52 8.01
CA VAL A 37 6.25 -0.51 6.98
C VAL A 37 5.89 0.85 7.53
N THR A 38 6.83 1.77 7.49
CA THR A 38 6.61 3.17 7.90
C THR A 38 7.08 4.11 6.80
N THR A 39 6.57 5.35 6.79
CA THR A 39 7.00 6.39 5.86
C THR A 39 6.99 7.74 6.51
N THR A 40 7.89 8.62 6.06
CA THR A 40 7.90 10.04 6.41
C THR A 40 7.43 10.93 5.25
N THR A 41 7.07 10.35 4.10
CA THR A 41 6.47 11.11 2.99
C THR A 41 5.00 11.41 3.29
N ILE A 42 4.73 12.65 3.71
CA ILE A 42 3.41 13.12 4.14
C ILE A 42 3.07 14.42 3.40
N ARG A 43 1.83 14.55 2.90
CA ARG A 43 1.25 15.81 2.41
C ARG A 43 -0.14 16.00 3.01
N GLY A 44 -0.32 17.08 3.76
CA GLY A 44 -1.58 17.33 4.49
C GLY A 44 -1.91 16.17 5.43
N ASN A 45 -3.08 15.55 5.22
CA ASN A 45 -3.59 14.45 6.04
C ASN A 45 -3.30 13.05 5.46
N THR A 46 -2.46 12.97 4.42
CA THR A 46 -2.17 11.73 3.69
C THR A 46 -0.68 11.40 3.76
N ALA A 47 -0.38 10.16 4.14
CA ALA A 47 0.94 9.55 4.04
C ALA A 47 1.04 8.69 2.78
N PHE A 48 2.25 8.52 2.27
CA PHE A 48 2.50 7.84 1.00
C PHE A 48 3.62 6.81 1.11
N ASN A 49 3.32 5.60 0.67
CA ASN A 49 4.29 4.58 0.34
C ASN A 49 4.29 4.33 -1.17
N SER A 50 5.47 3.94 -1.67
CA SER A 50 5.67 3.64 -3.07
C SER A 50 6.54 2.39 -3.22
N PHE A 51 6.03 1.40 -3.93
CA PHE A 51 6.61 0.08 -4.01
C PHE A 51 6.82 -0.35 -5.46
N HIS A 52 7.91 -1.06 -5.69
CA HIS A 52 8.02 -1.95 -6.82
C HIS A 52 7.12 -3.18 -6.58
N ARG A 53 7.18 -3.76 -5.38
CA ARG A 53 6.39 -4.93 -4.98
C ARG A 53 5.77 -4.76 -3.60
N LEU A 54 4.51 -5.12 -3.46
CA LEU A 54 3.81 -5.25 -2.19
C LEU A 54 2.98 -6.54 -2.21
N ASN A 55 3.60 -7.62 -1.74
CA ASN A 55 2.99 -8.92 -1.53
C ASN A 55 3.04 -9.29 -0.04
N VAL A 56 2.13 -10.16 0.37
CA VAL A 56 2.08 -10.73 1.72
C VAL A 56 1.93 -12.23 1.58
N PRO A 57 3.02 -13.01 1.60
CA PRO A 57 2.97 -14.47 1.53
C PRO A 57 2.15 -15.07 2.68
N GLY A 58 1.61 -16.28 2.46
CA GLY A 58 0.92 -17.02 3.52
C GLY A 58 1.80 -17.25 4.74
N GLY A 59 1.24 -17.02 5.93
CA GLY A 59 1.96 -17.08 7.20
C GLY A 59 2.82 -15.85 7.52
N GLU A 60 2.90 -14.87 6.62
CA GLU A 60 3.51 -13.56 6.90
C GLU A 60 2.46 -12.50 7.24
N THR A 61 2.91 -11.48 7.98
CA THR A 61 2.14 -10.29 8.31
C THR A 61 2.87 -9.05 7.84
N VAL A 62 2.17 -8.15 7.16
CA VAL A 62 2.66 -6.81 6.85
C VAL A 62 1.80 -5.79 7.57
N ASN A 63 2.44 -4.93 8.36
CA ASN A 63 1.79 -3.82 9.07
C ASN A 63 2.16 -2.51 8.39
N LEU A 64 1.19 -1.84 7.79
CA LEU A 64 1.31 -0.52 7.21
C LEU A 64 0.94 0.52 8.26
N HIS A 65 1.92 1.27 8.75
CA HIS A 65 1.71 2.25 9.82
C HIS A 65 1.36 3.63 9.27
N LEU A 66 0.24 4.17 9.72
CA LEU A 66 -0.13 5.56 9.49
C LEU A 66 0.68 6.47 10.43
N PRO A 67 1.55 7.35 9.90
CA PRO A 67 2.40 8.19 10.74
C PRO A 67 1.63 9.39 11.31
N GLY A 68 1.96 9.75 12.56
CA GLY A 68 1.49 10.98 13.20
C GLY A 68 -0.04 11.09 13.27
N LYS A 69 -0.57 12.21 12.78
CA LYS A 69 -2.02 12.50 12.80
C LYS A 69 -2.74 12.16 11.49
N THR A 70 -2.05 11.54 10.53
CA THR A 70 -2.64 11.24 9.21
C THR A 70 -3.89 10.37 9.34
N ALA A 71 -4.83 10.56 8.40
CA ALA A 71 -6.02 9.73 8.28
C ALA A 71 -5.93 8.77 7.10
N ASN A 72 -5.19 9.15 6.05
CA ASN A 72 -5.06 8.36 4.83
C ASN A 72 -3.65 7.82 4.67
N LEU A 73 -3.54 6.57 4.21
CA LEU A 73 -2.28 5.98 3.78
C LEU A 73 -2.43 5.41 2.38
N VAL A 74 -1.75 6.06 1.44
CA VAL A 74 -1.72 5.67 0.04
C VAL A 74 -0.52 4.78 -0.22
N ASN A 75 -0.77 3.63 -0.85
CA ASN A 75 0.24 2.65 -1.24
C ASN A 75 0.17 2.43 -2.75
N LEU A 76 1.15 2.95 -3.48
CA LEU A 76 1.26 2.75 -4.93
C LEU A 76 2.22 1.59 -5.23
N VAL A 77 1.81 0.67 -6.10
CA VAL A 77 2.61 -0.48 -6.54
C VAL A 77 2.78 -0.43 -8.05
N ARG A 78 4.00 -0.69 -8.55
CA ARG A 78 4.34 -0.52 -9.99
C ARG A 78 4.90 -1.75 -10.70
N GLY A 79 5.46 -2.71 -9.98
CA GLY A 79 6.23 -3.80 -10.57
C GLY A 79 5.39 -4.98 -11.04
N GLU A 80 4.43 -5.41 -10.23
CA GLU A 80 3.64 -6.63 -10.47
C GLU A 80 2.32 -6.60 -9.68
N THR A 81 1.44 -7.56 -9.96
CA THR A 81 0.20 -7.79 -9.20
C THR A 81 0.51 -7.98 -7.72
N SER A 82 -0.20 -7.26 -6.84
CA SER A 82 -0.12 -7.46 -5.40
C SER A 82 -0.84 -8.74 -5.00
N ARG A 83 -0.12 -9.70 -4.43
CA ARG A 83 -0.68 -10.94 -3.87
C ARG A 83 -0.66 -10.93 -2.36
N ILE A 84 -1.84 -10.97 -1.75
CA ILE A 84 -2.06 -10.96 -0.31
C ILE A 84 -2.62 -12.33 0.09
N ASP A 85 -1.73 -13.25 0.43
CA ASP A 85 -2.03 -14.60 0.90
C ASP A 85 -1.86 -14.76 2.41
N GLY A 86 -1.22 -13.78 3.08
CA GLY A 86 -1.12 -13.64 4.54
C GLY A 86 -1.93 -12.46 5.08
N THR A 87 -1.46 -11.82 6.16
CA THR A 87 -2.20 -10.72 6.82
C THR A 87 -1.62 -9.35 6.51
N LEU A 88 -2.45 -8.44 5.99
CA LEU A 88 -2.11 -7.04 5.77
C LEU A 88 -2.93 -6.16 6.71
N ASN A 89 -2.26 -5.38 7.56
CA ASN A 89 -2.93 -4.48 8.50
C ASN A 89 -2.60 -3.02 8.17
N ALA A 90 -3.60 -2.13 8.17
CA ALA A 90 -3.38 -0.71 8.33
C ALA A 90 -3.51 -0.34 9.82
N LEU A 91 -2.43 0.19 10.39
CA LEU A 91 -2.35 0.52 11.81
C LEU A 91 -2.27 2.02 12.02
N ARG A 92 -3.20 2.57 12.79
CA ARG A 92 -3.20 3.96 13.26
C ARG A 92 -3.13 3.96 14.78
N ASN A 93 -2.10 4.61 15.34
CA ASN A 93 -1.84 4.62 16.79
C ASN A 93 -1.75 3.21 17.41
N GLY A 94 -1.17 2.25 16.68
CA GLY A 94 -0.95 0.88 17.17
C GLY A 94 -2.16 -0.06 17.08
N ALA A 95 -3.31 0.39 16.57
CA ALA A 95 -4.50 -0.43 16.37
C ALA A 95 -4.96 -0.38 14.90
N VAL A 96 -5.74 -1.36 14.46
CA VAL A 96 -6.35 -1.36 13.13
C VAL A 96 -7.20 -0.10 12.96
N GLY A 97 -6.94 0.66 11.90
CA GLY A 97 -7.64 1.92 11.67
C GLY A 97 -7.06 2.75 10.53
N GLY A 98 -7.65 3.92 10.31
CA GLY A 98 -7.28 4.80 9.19
C GLY A 98 -7.82 4.31 7.85
N ASN A 99 -7.67 5.16 6.83
CA ASN A 99 -8.13 4.91 5.48
C ASN A 99 -6.96 4.36 4.66
N LEU A 100 -7.03 3.07 4.32
CA LEU A 100 -6.02 2.38 3.54
C LEU A 100 -6.37 2.46 2.06
N PHE A 101 -5.48 3.03 1.24
CA PHE A 101 -5.58 3.02 -0.21
C PHE A 101 -4.47 2.17 -0.80
N ILE A 102 -4.82 1.20 -1.64
CA ILE A 102 -3.87 0.39 -2.42
C ILE A 102 -4.19 0.59 -3.91
N ALA A 103 -3.20 1.04 -4.66
CA ALA A 103 -3.31 1.32 -6.08
C ALA A 103 -2.26 0.52 -6.85
N ASN A 104 -2.70 -0.39 -7.71
CA ASN A 104 -1.81 -1.25 -8.48
C ASN A 104 -2.36 -1.46 -9.91
N PRO A 105 -1.70 -0.95 -10.96
CA PRO A 105 -2.18 -1.09 -12.33
C PRO A 105 -2.18 -2.54 -12.84
N HIS A 106 -1.39 -3.41 -12.21
CA HIS A 106 -1.27 -4.84 -12.52
C HIS A 106 -2.27 -5.73 -11.77
N GLY A 107 -3.12 -5.13 -10.93
CA GLY A 107 -4.13 -5.84 -10.18
C GLY A 107 -3.76 -6.18 -8.74
N ILE A 108 -4.77 -6.63 -7.99
CA ILE A 108 -4.68 -6.97 -6.56
C ILE A 108 -5.42 -8.29 -6.34
N VAL A 109 -4.79 -9.24 -5.68
CA VAL A 109 -5.36 -10.53 -5.32
C VAL A 109 -5.27 -10.73 -3.82
N VAL A 110 -6.42 -10.85 -3.17
CA VAL A 110 -6.52 -11.36 -1.80
C VAL A 110 -6.83 -12.85 -1.91
N GLY A 111 -5.82 -13.69 -1.73
CA GLY A 111 -5.94 -15.15 -1.81
C GLY A 111 -6.83 -15.72 -0.71
N SER A 112 -7.20 -16.99 -0.78
CA SER A 112 -8.13 -17.61 0.19
C SER A 112 -7.61 -17.61 1.63
N GLY A 113 -6.29 -17.62 1.82
CA GLY A 113 -5.65 -17.44 3.14
C GLY A 113 -5.43 -15.97 3.53
N GLY A 114 -5.64 -15.05 2.59
CA GLY A 114 -5.37 -13.63 2.75
C GLY A 114 -6.37 -12.92 3.65
N MET A 115 -5.88 -11.97 4.44
CA MET A 115 -6.69 -11.10 5.28
C MET A 115 -6.20 -9.66 5.19
N ILE A 116 -7.10 -8.71 4.93
CA ILE A 116 -6.83 -7.27 5.01
C ILE A 116 -7.65 -6.67 6.16
N ASN A 117 -6.99 -5.96 7.07
CA ASN A 117 -7.62 -5.24 8.17
C ASN A 117 -7.31 -3.74 8.07
N ALA A 118 -8.35 -2.91 8.04
CA ALA A 118 -8.22 -1.45 8.00
C ALA A 118 -9.38 -0.77 8.72
N GLY A 119 -9.33 0.56 8.90
CA GLY A 119 -10.51 1.33 9.29
C GLY A 119 -11.49 1.40 8.11
N SER A 120 -11.03 1.97 7.01
CA SER A 120 -11.69 1.91 5.69
C SER A 120 -10.68 1.43 4.65
N LEU A 121 -11.14 0.78 3.58
CA LEU A 121 -10.29 0.25 2.52
C LEU A 121 -10.70 0.77 1.14
N SER A 122 -9.74 1.15 0.33
CA SER A 122 -9.91 1.42 -1.10
C SER A 122 -8.87 0.63 -1.89
N LEU A 123 -9.34 -0.27 -2.74
CA LEU A 123 -8.51 -1.05 -3.66
C LEU A 123 -8.75 -0.54 -5.09
N SER A 124 -7.69 -0.26 -5.84
CA SER A 124 -7.83 0.28 -7.19
C SER A 124 -6.80 -0.25 -8.18
N THR A 125 -7.20 -0.34 -9.45
CA THR A 125 -6.31 -0.61 -10.58
C THR A 125 -6.27 0.58 -11.54
N PRO A 126 -5.62 1.69 -11.16
CA PRO A 126 -5.44 2.81 -12.07
C PRO A 126 -4.67 2.42 -13.34
N SER A 127 -4.67 3.28 -14.35
CA SER A 127 -3.82 3.12 -15.52
C SER A 127 -2.34 3.19 -15.15
N GLN A 128 -1.49 2.51 -15.92
CA GLN A 128 -0.04 2.52 -15.68
C GLN A 128 0.53 3.95 -15.75
N ALA A 129 0.09 4.75 -16.72
CA ALA A 129 0.50 6.15 -16.86
C ALA A 129 0.19 6.97 -15.61
N PHE A 130 -1.03 6.82 -15.05
CA PHE A 130 -1.41 7.53 -13.83
C PHE A 130 -0.48 7.23 -12.65
N VAL A 131 -0.03 5.98 -12.51
CA VAL A 131 0.83 5.57 -11.39
C VAL A 131 2.29 5.99 -11.59
N GLU A 132 2.79 5.97 -12.82
CA GLU A 132 4.13 6.45 -13.14
C GLU A 132 4.25 7.97 -12.94
N ASP A 133 3.24 8.72 -13.37
CA ASP A 133 3.22 10.19 -13.28
C ASP A 133 2.73 10.71 -11.90
N PHE A 134 2.41 9.80 -10.97
CA PHE A 134 1.82 10.17 -9.68
C PHE A 134 2.73 11.09 -8.85
N PHE A 135 4.05 10.89 -8.95
CA PHE A 135 5.05 11.69 -8.25
C PHE A 135 5.74 12.63 -9.23
N THR A 136 5.74 13.94 -8.95
CA THR A 136 6.41 14.94 -9.79
C THR A 136 7.92 14.97 -9.54
N ALA A 137 8.35 14.50 -8.37
CA ALA A 137 9.72 14.22 -7.97
C ALA A 137 9.73 13.20 -6.83
N PRO A 138 10.87 12.57 -6.47
CA PRO A 138 10.95 11.72 -5.29
C PRO A 138 10.45 12.44 -4.03
N GLY A 139 9.47 11.85 -3.35
CA GLY A 139 8.84 12.42 -2.15
C GLY A 139 7.79 13.49 -2.41
N GLU A 140 7.49 13.83 -3.67
CA GLU A 140 6.55 14.88 -4.09
C GLU A 140 5.35 14.28 -4.84
N PRO A 141 4.28 13.84 -4.15
CA PRO A 141 3.07 13.36 -4.81
C PRO A 141 2.29 14.52 -5.44
N SER A 142 1.74 14.32 -6.63
CA SER A 142 0.86 15.28 -7.29
C SER A 142 -0.43 15.48 -6.51
N ALA A 143 -0.79 16.74 -6.22
CA ALA A 143 -2.03 17.06 -5.52
C ALA A 143 -3.27 16.64 -6.32
N ALA A 144 -3.26 16.87 -7.64
CA ALA A 144 -4.36 16.48 -8.52
C ALA A 144 -4.51 14.95 -8.60
N ALA A 145 -3.39 14.22 -8.74
CA ALA A 145 -3.43 12.76 -8.77
C ALA A 145 -3.87 12.18 -7.41
N THR A 146 -3.41 12.78 -6.31
CA THR A 146 -3.85 12.41 -4.95
C THR A 146 -5.35 12.61 -4.81
N GLN A 147 -5.88 13.76 -5.21
CA GLN A 147 -7.32 14.03 -5.15
C GLN A 147 -8.13 13.03 -5.99
N ALA A 148 -7.72 12.79 -7.24
CA ALA A 148 -8.38 11.83 -8.12
C ALA A 148 -8.38 10.41 -7.52
N LEU A 149 -7.25 9.95 -6.96
CA LEU A 149 -7.17 8.65 -6.31
C LEU A 149 -8.08 8.54 -5.08
N LEU A 150 -8.06 9.56 -4.20
CA LEU A 150 -8.90 9.56 -2.99
C LEU A 150 -10.39 9.62 -3.35
N ALA A 151 -10.76 10.35 -4.40
CA ALA A 151 -12.13 10.44 -4.90
C ALA A 151 -12.59 9.18 -5.67
N GLY A 152 -11.66 8.37 -6.19
CA GLY A 152 -11.99 7.22 -7.03
C GLY A 152 -12.19 7.60 -8.51
N GLU A 153 -11.67 8.76 -8.90
CA GLU A 153 -11.83 9.38 -10.22
C GLU A 153 -10.59 9.21 -11.10
N MET A 154 -9.64 8.36 -10.69
CA MET A 154 -8.46 8.06 -11.48
C MET A 154 -8.83 7.23 -12.73
N PRO A 155 -8.11 7.41 -13.86
CA PRO A 155 -8.26 6.52 -15.01
C PRO A 155 -7.92 5.09 -14.63
N LEU A 156 -8.75 4.11 -15.01
CA LEU A 156 -8.54 2.69 -14.70
C LEU A 156 -7.77 1.96 -15.80
N SER A 157 -7.01 0.94 -15.40
CA SER A 157 -6.45 -0.06 -16.31
C SER A 157 -7.56 -0.99 -16.79
N PRO A 158 -7.83 -1.10 -18.11
CA PRO A 158 -8.89 -1.98 -18.62
C PRO A 158 -8.68 -3.46 -18.30
N SER A 159 -7.42 -3.90 -18.17
CA SER A 159 -7.03 -5.27 -17.81
C SER A 159 -6.78 -5.45 -16.31
N GLY A 160 -6.89 -4.38 -15.52
CA GLY A 160 -6.67 -4.43 -14.08
C GLY A 160 -7.72 -5.29 -13.38
N LEU A 161 -7.28 -6.36 -12.72
CA LEU A 161 -8.14 -7.27 -11.97
C LEU A 161 -7.98 -7.03 -10.46
N ILE A 162 -9.10 -6.93 -9.76
CA ILE A 162 -9.15 -7.12 -8.31
C ILE A 162 -9.91 -8.41 -8.01
N SER A 163 -9.24 -9.37 -7.37
CA SER A 163 -9.86 -10.62 -6.91
C SER A 163 -9.78 -10.75 -5.39
N VAL A 164 -10.93 -10.97 -4.74
CA VAL A 164 -11.02 -11.17 -3.30
C VAL A 164 -11.59 -12.56 -3.04
N ARG A 165 -10.74 -13.47 -2.60
CA ARG A 165 -11.10 -14.85 -2.19
C ARG A 165 -10.92 -15.07 -0.69
N GLY A 166 -10.10 -14.25 -0.04
CA GLY A 166 -9.89 -14.24 1.41
C GLY A 166 -10.86 -13.31 2.13
N ARG A 167 -10.40 -12.67 3.20
CA ARG A 167 -11.23 -11.82 4.06
C ARG A 167 -10.77 -10.37 4.04
N ILE A 168 -11.74 -9.45 4.02
CA ILE A 168 -11.52 -8.03 4.25
C ILE A 168 -12.35 -7.62 5.46
N HIS A 169 -11.71 -6.98 6.44
CA HIS A 169 -12.36 -6.36 7.58
C HIS A 169 -12.06 -4.85 7.58
N ALA A 170 -13.08 -4.05 7.27
CA ALA A 170 -12.97 -2.59 7.22
C ALA A 170 -14.32 -1.94 7.62
N PRO A 171 -14.58 -1.74 8.92
CA PRO A 171 -15.88 -1.29 9.44
C PRO A 171 -16.29 0.14 9.02
N GLY A 172 -15.36 0.90 8.43
CA GLY A 172 -15.60 2.19 7.82
C GLY A 172 -15.89 2.12 6.31
N GLY A 173 -16.05 0.92 5.76
CA GLY A 173 -16.41 0.67 4.37
C GLY A 173 -15.26 0.26 3.45
N VAL A 174 -15.63 -0.34 2.32
CA VAL A 174 -14.73 -0.82 1.27
C VAL A 174 -15.14 -0.23 -0.07
N ARG A 175 -14.19 0.34 -0.81
CA ARG A 175 -14.32 0.75 -2.22
C ARG A 175 -13.39 -0.08 -3.10
N ILE A 176 -13.89 -0.54 -4.26
CA ILE A 176 -13.12 -1.31 -5.23
C ILE A 176 -13.33 -0.70 -6.61
N ASP A 177 -12.25 -0.16 -7.21
CA ASP A 177 -12.28 0.49 -8.52
C ASP A 177 -11.30 -0.21 -9.48
N ALA A 178 -11.82 -1.06 -10.37
CA ALA A 178 -10.98 -1.82 -11.30
C ALA A 178 -11.65 -2.10 -12.64
N GLY A 179 -10.85 -2.45 -13.64
CA GLY A 179 -11.36 -2.90 -14.94
C GLY A 179 -12.17 -4.20 -14.83
N SER A 180 -11.78 -5.08 -13.91
CA SER A 180 -12.54 -6.28 -13.54
C SER A 180 -12.48 -6.54 -12.04
N VAL A 181 -13.60 -6.96 -11.46
CA VAL A 181 -13.74 -7.28 -10.04
C VAL A 181 -14.34 -8.67 -9.88
N ALA A 182 -13.72 -9.51 -9.05
CA ALA A 182 -14.20 -10.84 -8.71
C ALA A 182 -14.11 -11.08 -7.20
N VAL A 183 -15.26 -11.07 -6.52
CA VAL A 183 -15.36 -11.31 -5.08
C VAL A 183 -16.05 -12.66 -4.83
N SER A 184 -15.38 -13.51 -4.07
CA SER A 184 -15.85 -14.85 -3.66
C SER A 184 -15.52 -15.18 -2.20
N GLY A 185 -14.74 -14.33 -1.54
CA GLY A 185 -14.48 -14.39 -0.11
C GLY A 185 -15.39 -13.47 0.70
N GLU A 186 -14.97 -13.11 1.90
CA GLU A 186 -15.77 -12.33 2.85
C GLU A 186 -15.33 -10.87 2.87
N VAL A 187 -16.31 -9.97 2.89
CA VAL A 187 -16.10 -8.53 3.03
C VAL A 187 -16.99 -8.04 4.16
N GLU A 188 -16.36 -7.70 5.27
CA GLU A 188 -17.01 -7.16 6.46
C GLU A 188 -16.82 -5.64 6.52
N THR A 189 -17.94 -4.92 6.55
CA THR A 189 -18.03 -3.46 6.63
C THR A 189 -18.89 -3.01 7.79
#